data_AF-A0A550CGG7-F1
#
_entry.id   AF-A0A550CGG7-F1
#
_cell.length_a   1.000
_cell.length_b   1.000
_cell.length_c   1.000
_cell.angle_alpha   90.00
_cell.angle_beta   90.00
_cell.angle_gamma   90.00
#
_symmetry.space_group_name_H-M   'P 1'
#
loop_
_entity.id
_entity.type
_entity.pdbx_description
1 polymer ?
#
loop_
_entity_poly.entity_id
_entity_poly.type
_entity_poly.pdbx_seq_one_letter_code
_entity_poly.pdbx_strand_id
1 'polypeptide(L)'
;MSSYLLIPILLFSRGWILAYSQSIGFARECLGLHRGFIHEANLGDGRESEHFLHRESYFPVLGTCWESLAGGNHFRAWKQNGTLANSGAWFLGVSREKDSSKSHMIIPNGYNLGRDWLVERAVAGSRWKGAWWKADVEWRAGLLEPGRKVSTMASSKTA
;
A
#
# COMPACT_ATOMS: atom_id res chain seq x y z
N MET A 1 19.41 -4.44 -9.22
CA MET A 1 18.06 -4.33 -9.81
C MET A 1 17.39 -3.13 -9.17
N SER A 2 17.05 -2.11 -9.98
CA SER A 2 16.38 -0.90 -9.50
C SER A 2 14.93 -1.27 -9.17
N SER A 3 14.64 -1.46 -7.88
CA SER A 3 13.28 -1.72 -7.41
C SER A 3 12.52 -0.41 -7.48
N TYR A 4 11.95 -0.08 -8.64
CA TYR A 4 10.90 0.94 -8.71
C TYR A 4 9.75 0.44 -7.82
N LEU A 5 9.59 1.04 -6.65
CA LEU A 5 8.42 0.82 -5.82
C LEU A 5 7.24 1.39 -6.63
N LEU A 6 6.49 0.51 -7.28
CA LEU A 6 5.27 0.87 -8.00
C LEU A 6 4.19 1.09 -6.93
N ILE A 7 3.90 2.37 -6.67
CA ILE A 7 2.97 2.82 -5.64
C ILE A 7 1.63 3.11 -6.34
N PRO A 8 0.55 2.34 -6.08
CA PRO A 8 -0.77 2.71 -6.56
C PRO A 8 -1.20 4.07 -6.00
N ILE A 9 -1.83 4.87 -6.86
CA ILE A 9 -2.39 6.17 -6.50
C ILE A 9 -3.91 6.12 -6.59
N LEU A 10 -4.61 6.55 -5.53
CA LEU A 10 -6.07 6.67 -5.51
C LEU A 10 -6.51 8.12 -5.29
N LEU A 11 -7.50 8.57 -6.05
CA LEU A 11 -8.10 9.90 -5.94
C LEU A 11 -9.47 9.82 -5.26
N PHE A 12 -9.50 9.79 -3.92
CA PHE A 12 -10.75 9.74 -3.14
C PHE A 12 -10.67 10.60 -1.88
N SER A 13 -11.83 11.10 -1.41
CA SER A 13 -11.92 11.65 -0.05
C SER A 13 -11.76 10.53 0.99
N ARG A 14 -11.36 10.89 2.23
CA ARG A 14 -11.00 9.92 3.28
C ARG A 14 -12.15 8.95 3.64
N GLY A 15 -13.41 9.36 3.50
CA GLY A 15 -14.56 8.47 3.73
C GLY A 15 -14.70 7.39 2.65
N TRP A 16 -14.47 7.78 1.40
CA TRP A 16 -14.61 6.90 0.25
C TRP A 16 -13.49 5.85 0.17
N ILE A 17 -12.25 6.19 0.54
CA ILE A 17 -11.16 5.20 0.51
C ILE A 17 -11.39 4.03 1.46
N LEU A 18 -12.01 4.24 2.63
CA LEU A 18 -12.36 3.15 3.56
C LEU A 18 -13.41 2.20 2.97
N ALA A 19 -14.47 2.75 2.36
CA ALA A 19 -15.51 1.96 1.72
C ALA A 19 -15.00 1.22 0.48
N TYR A 20 -14.18 1.89 -0.33
CA TYR A 20 -13.51 1.31 -1.49
C TYR A 20 -12.58 0.16 -1.08
N SER A 21 -11.77 0.35 -0.04
CA SER A 21 -10.88 -0.71 0.48
C SER A 21 -11.67 -1.99 0.81
N GLN A 22 -12.81 -1.83 1.49
CA GLN A 22 -13.69 -2.95 1.82
C GLN A 22 -14.27 -3.62 0.58
N SER A 23 -14.65 -2.84 -0.44
CA SER A 23 -15.17 -3.40 -1.68
C SER A 23 -14.14 -4.25 -2.42
N ILE A 24 -12.85 -3.87 -2.37
CA ILE A 24 -11.76 -4.63 -2.97
C ILE A 24 -11.10 -5.63 -2.00
N GLY A 25 -11.76 -6.01 -0.90
CA GLY A 25 -11.30 -7.11 -0.04
C GLY A 25 -10.21 -6.74 0.97
N PHE A 26 -10.11 -5.47 1.36
CA PHE A 26 -9.26 -5.00 2.44
C PHE A 26 -10.09 -4.40 3.58
N ALA A 27 -9.67 -4.59 4.82
CA ALA A 27 -10.32 -3.97 5.97
C ALA A 27 -9.30 -3.45 6.98
N ARG A 28 -9.75 -2.56 7.88
CA ARG A 28 -8.98 -2.16 9.05
C ARG A 28 -8.64 -3.39 9.90
N GLU A 29 -7.55 -3.27 10.63
CA GLU A 29 -6.97 -4.34 11.44
C GLU A 29 -7.98 -5.00 12.39
N CYS A 30 -7.77 -6.30 12.63
CA CYS A 30 -8.57 -7.10 13.57
C CYS A 30 -8.57 -6.44 14.96
N LEU A 31 -9.73 -5.96 15.40
CA LEU A 31 -9.96 -5.39 16.74
C LEU A 31 -8.97 -4.28 17.14
N GLY A 32 -8.37 -3.57 16.16
CA GLY A 32 -7.38 -2.52 16.43
C GLY A 32 -6.01 -3.03 16.90
N LEU A 33 -5.71 -4.33 16.75
CA LEU A 33 -4.43 -4.91 17.09
C LEU A 33 -3.38 -4.56 16.02
N HIS A 34 -2.76 -3.39 16.18
CA HIS A 34 -1.63 -2.96 15.37
C HIS A 34 -0.34 -3.60 15.86
N ARG A 35 -0.04 -4.82 15.40
CA ARG A 35 1.30 -5.42 15.54
C ARG A 35 2.11 -5.14 14.28
N GLY A 36 3.04 -4.20 14.38
CA GLY A 36 3.93 -3.79 13.30
C GLY A 36 4.59 -2.46 13.61
N PHE A 37 5.50 -2.02 12.73
CA PHE A 37 6.04 -0.67 12.78
C PHE A 37 5.15 0.28 12.00
N ILE A 38 5.03 1.51 12.48
CA ILE A 38 4.49 2.64 11.71
C ILE A 38 5.53 2.99 10.64
N HIS A 39 5.10 3.06 9.39
CA HIS A 39 5.99 3.39 8.28
C HIS A 39 5.88 4.87 7.91
N GLU A 40 7.02 5.50 7.67
CA GLU A 40 7.08 6.86 7.12
C GLU A 40 7.38 6.81 5.62
N ALA A 41 6.75 7.71 4.86
CA ALA A 41 7.03 7.93 3.45
C ALA A 41 7.29 9.41 3.18
N ASN A 42 8.08 9.73 2.15
CA ASN A 42 8.19 11.08 1.63
C ASN A 42 7.49 11.13 0.27
N LEU A 43 6.41 11.91 0.17
CA LEU A 43 5.60 12.02 -1.04
C LEU A 43 5.99 13.23 -1.89
N GLY A 44 7.19 13.80 -1.71
CA GLY A 44 7.64 14.99 -2.41
C GLY A 44 7.29 16.30 -1.71
N ASP A 45 6.59 16.24 -0.58
CA ASP A 45 6.17 17.38 0.26
C ASP A 45 6.65 17.28 1.73
N GLY A 46 7.53 16.34 2.03
CA GLY A 46 8.03 16.08 3.39
C GLY A 46 7.81 14.62 3.81
N ARG A 47 8.32 14.25 4.98
CA ARG A 47 8.07 12.92 5.55
C ARG A 47 6.73 12.92 6.28
N GLU A 48 5.91 11.92 6.00
CA GLU A 48 4.63 11.69 6.64
C GLU A 48 4.55 10.25 7.18
N SER A 49 3.99 10.09 8.38
CA SER A 49 3.65 8.78 8.96
C SER A 49 2.40 8.20 8.30
N GLU A 50 2.34 6.88 8.15
CA GLU A 50 1.17 6.22 7.55
C GLU A 50 -0.15 6.66 8.21
N HIS A 51 -1.16 6.91 7.38
CA HIS A 51 -2.49 7.30 7.86
C HIS A 51 -3.31 6.11 8.34
N PHE A 52 -3.16 4.97 7.68
CA PHE A 52 -3.79 3.71 8.06
C PHE A 52 -3.12 2.51 7.38
N LEU A 53 -3.22 1.37 8.07
CA LEU A 53 -2.86 0.05 7.60
C LEU A 53 -4.15 -0.78 7.43
N HIS A 54 -4.35 -1.32 6.24
CA HIS A 54 -5.40 -2.27 5.93
C HIS A 54 -4.81 -3.63 5.59
N ARG A 55 -5.60 -4.66 5.88
CA ARG A 55 -5.23 -6.07 5.76
C ARG A 55 -6.25 -6.82 4.91
N GLU A 56 -5.81 -7.88 4.25
CA GLU A 56 -6.67 -8.70 3.40
C GLU A 56 -7.81 -9.28 4.26
N SER A 57 -9.04 -9.11 3.77
CA SER A 57 -10.25 -9.51 4.47
C SER A 57 -10.96 -10.59 3.66
N TYR A 58 -10.83 -11.83 4.12
CA TYR A 58 -11.47 -12.99 3.49
C TYR A 58 -13.00 -13.03 3.75
N PHE A 59 -13.49 -12.41 4.85
CA PHE A 59 -14.91 -12.30 5.22
C PHE A 59 -15.17 -11.08 6.12
N PRO A 60 -16.36 -10.43 6.06
CA PRO A 60 -16.68 -9.29 6.93
C PRO A 60 -16.59 -9.68 8.41
N VAL A 61 -15.98 -8.80 9.21
CA VAL A 61 -15.78 -8.87 10.69
C VAL A 61 -14.71 -9.86 11.18
N LEU A 62 -14.55 -11.07 10.60
CA LEU A 62 -13.59 -12.08 11.08
C LEU A 62 -12.35 -12.28 10.19
N GLY A 63 -12.33 -11.75 8.97
CA GLY A 63 -11.30 -12.04 7.97
C GLY A 63 -9.89 -11.53 8.32
N THR A 64 -9.77 -10.37 8.97
CA THR A 64 -8.46 -9.79 9.32
C THR A 64 -7.79 -10.51 10.50
N CYS A 65 -8.56 -11.26 11.30
CA CYS A 65 -8.03 -12.10 12.37
C CYS A 65 -7.47 -13.43 11.83
N TRP A 66 -8.06 -13.97 10.77
CA TRP A 66 -7.53 -15.15 10.06
C TRP A 66 -6.24 -14.83 9.31
N GLU A 67 -6.16 -13.67 8.67
CA GLU A 67 -4.94 -13.22 7.99
C GLU A 67 -3.76 -13.02 8.97
N SER A 68 -4.05 -12.61 10.22
CA SER A 68 -3.03 -12.58 11.28
C SER A 68 -2.42 -13.97 11.57
N LEU A 69 -3.10 -15.06 11.21
CA LEU A 69 -2.64 -16.45 11.40
C LEU A 69 -2.09 -17.09 10.10
N ALA A 70 -2.51 -16.65 8.92
CA ALA A 70 -2.15 -17.26 7.63
C ALA A 70 -1.23 -16.41 6.74
N GLY A 71 -1.09 -15.11 7.03
CA GLY A 71 -0.46 -14.14 6.13
C GLY A 71 -1.40 -13.73 4.99
N GLY A 72 -1.04 -12.66 4.28
CA GLY A 72 -1.95 -12.05 3.32
C GLY A 72 -1.42 -10.76 2.72
N ASN A 73 -2.30 -10.04 2.02
CA ASN A 73 -1.99 -8.73 1.48
C ASN A 73 -2.25 -7.62 2.50
N HIS A 74 -1.24 -6.80 2.76
CA HIS A 74 -1.33 -5.56 3.50
C HIS A 74 -1.29 -4.40 2.53
N PHE A 75 -1.97 -3.30 2.86
CA PHE A 75 -1.63 -2.02 2.27
C PHE A 75 -1.59 -0.91 3.31
N ARG A 76 -0.57 -0.07 3.20
CA ARG A 76 -0.39 1.16 3.97
C ARG A 76 -0.71 2.35 3.07
N ALA A 77 -1.28 3.39 3.63
CA ALA A 77 -1.70 4.57 2.87
C ALA A 77 -1.13 5.86 3.45
N TRP A 78 -0.68 6.75 2.58
CA TRP A 78 -0.23 8.11 2.87
C TRP A 78 -0.97 9.10 1.96
N LYS A 79 -1.18 10.34 2.40
CA LYS A 79 -1.95 11.31 1.62
C LYS A 79 -1.07 12.50 1.30
N GLN A 80 -0.88 12.76 0.01
CA GLN A 80 -0.11 13.92 -0.42
C GLN A 80 -0.96 15.19 -0.26
N ASN A 81 -0.89 15.79 0.92
CA ASN A 81 -1.65 16.97 1.31
C ASN A 81 -0.76 18.10 1.86
N GLY A 82 0.56 17.96 1.80
CA GLY A 82 1.52 18.94 2.26
C GLY A 82 1.60 20.15 1.34
N THR A 83 1.98 21.31 1.89
CA THR A 83 1.92 22.61 1.21
C THR A 83 2.78 22.71 -0.06
N LEU A 84 3.76 21.82 -0.23
CA LEU A 84 4.71 21.85 -1.35
C LEU A 84 4.30 20.98 -2.56
N ALA A 85 3.48 19.94 -2.36
CA ALA A 85 3.08 19.02 -3.43
C ALA A 85 1.65 18.49 -3.28
N ASN A 86 0.74 19.24 -2.63
CA ASN A 86 -0.64 18.82 -2.39
C ASN A 86 -1.41 18.49 -3.68
N SER A 87 -1.55 17.20 -3.98
CA SER A 87 -2.44 16.69 -5.03
C SER A 87 -3.77 16.15 -4.46
N GLY A 88 -3.84 15.96 -3.14
CA GLY A 88 -4.94 15.27 -2.48
C GLY A 88 -4.95 13.75 -2.70
N ALA A 89 -3.98 13.20 -3.43
CA ALA A 89 -3.90 11.81 -3.80
C ALA A 89 -3.45 10.91 -2.64
N TRP A 90 -3.92 9.66 -2.66
CA TRP A 90 -3.48 8.61 -1.74
C TRP A 90 -2.42 7.74 -2.39
N PHE A 91 -1.27 7.62 -1.76
CA PHE A 91 -0.16 6.74 -2.16
C PHE A 91 -0.23 5.46 -1.34
N LEU A 92 -0.20 4.30 -2.01
CA LEU A 92 -0.37 3.00 -1.35
C LEU A 92 0.91 2.15 -1.39
N GLY A 93 1.36 1.68 -0.23
CA GLY A 93 2.40 0.66 -0.11
C GLY A 93 1.74 -0.69 0.09
N VAL A 94 1.59 -1.46 -0.98
CA VAL A 94 0.90 -2.76 -0.97
C VAL A 94 1.90 -3.90 -0.96
N SER A 95 1.78 -4.81 -0.01
CA SER A 95 2.73 -5.91 0.22
C SER A 95 2.00 -7.22 0.50
N ARG A 96 2.51 -8.33 -0.03
CA ARG A 96 2.21 -9.66 0.49
C ARG A 96 3.16 -9.95 1.66
N GLU A 97 2.61 -10.30 2.81
CA GLU A 97 3.34 -10.46 4.07
C GLU A 97 3.07 -11.85 4.69
N LYS A 98 4.03 -12.33 5.48
CA LYS A 98 3.86 -13.56 6.28
C LYS A 98 2.88 -13.33 7.43
N ASP A 99 2.50 -14.40 8.10
CA ASP A 99 1.64 -14.35 9.28
C ASP A 99 2.34 -13.69 10.50
N SER A 100 1.57 -13.49 11.58
CA SER A 100 2.03 -12.82 12.79
C SER A 100 3.13 -13.56 13.56
N SER A 101 3.27 -14.89 13.42
CA SER A 101 4.37 -15.65 14.03
C SER A 101 5.72 -15.31 13.40
N LYS A 102 5.69 -14.74 12.19
CA LYS A 102 6.85 -14.22 11.46
C LYS A 102 6.87 -12.70 11.43
N SER A 103 6.16 -12.05 12.35
CA SER A 103 6.12 -10.59 12.51
C SER A 103 5.76 -9.85 11.22
N HIS A 104 4.92 -10.44 10.37
CA HIS A 104 4.52 -9.84 9.10
C HIS A 104 5.69 -9.46 8.18
N MET A 105 6.76 -10.26 8.17
CA MET A 105 7.84 -10.04 7.20
C MET A 105 7.31 -10.10 5.77
N ILE A 106 7.65 -9.09 4.97
CA ILE A 106 7.36 -9.06 3.52
C ILE A 106 8.05 -10.25 2.85
N ILE A 107 7.29 -11.00 2.06
CA ILE A 107 7.85 -12.14 1.33
C ILE A 107 8.73 -11.68 0.16
N PRO A 108 9.62 -12.53 -0.39
CA PRO A 108 10.32 -12.20 -1.63
C PRO A 108 9.33 -11.77 -2.72
N ASN A 109 9.64 -10.68 -3.43
CA ASN A 109 8.75 -10.06 -4.42
C ASN A 109 7.40 -9.54 -3.85
N GLY A 110 7.26 -9.41 -2.52
CA GLY A 110 5.99 -9.13 -1.85
C GLY A 110 5.33 -7.81 -2.25
N TYR A 111 6.11 -6.77 -2.56
CA TYR A 111 5.53 -5.50 -3.05
C TYR A 111 4.91 -5.63 -4.44
N ASN A 112 5.53 -6.38 -5.35
CA ASN A 112 4.96 -6.59 -6.68
C ASN A 112 3.70 -7.48 -6.58
N LEU A 113 3.77 -8.56 -5.81
CA LEU A 113 2.64 -9.46 -5.59
C LEU A 113 1.44 -8.73 -4.96
N GLY A 114 1.69 -7.92 -3.93
CA GLY A 114 0.65 -7.12 -3.29
C GLY A 114 0.02 -6.11 -4.24
N ARG A 115 0.84 -5.35 -4.97
CA ARG A 115 0.36 -4.40 -5.98
C ARG A 115 -0.50 -5.08 -7.04
N ASP A 116 -0.02 -6.17 -7.63
CA ASP A 116 -0.71 -6.85 -8.72
C ASP A 116 -2.07 -7.40 -8.24
N TRP A 117 -2.13 -7.93 -7.03
CA TRP A 117 -3.38 -8.37 -6.41
C TRP A 117 -4.38 -7.23 -6.18
N LEU A 118 -3.92 -6.07 -5.69
CA LEU A 118 -4.78 -4.89 -5.54
C LEU A 118 -5.30 -4.43 -6.89
N VAL A 119 -4.42 -4.34 -7.89
CA VAL A 119 -4.76 -3.92 -9.26
C VAL A 119 -5.81 -4.84 -9.87
N GLU A 120 -5.61 -6.16 -9.79
CA GLU A 120 -6.54 -7.16 -10.29
C GLU A 120 -7.97 -6.97 -9.73
N ARG A 121 -8.07 -6.78 -8.41
CA ARG A 121 -9.37 -6.58 -7.75
C ARG A 121 -9.99 -5.22 -8.06
N ALA A 122 -9.16 -4.19 -8.20
CA ALA A 122 -9.60 -2.85 -8.55
C ALA A 122 -10.23 -2.79 -9.95
N VAL A 123 -9.62 -3.47 -10.94
CA VAL A 123 -10.08 -3.46 -12.34
C VAL A 123 -11.23 -4.44 -12.60
N ALA A 124 -11.31 -5.55 -11.85
CA ALA A 124 -12.42 -6.49 -11.92
C ALA A 124 -13.76 -5.82 -11.53
N GLY A 125 -13.68 -4.80 -10.67
CA GLY A 125 -14.84 -4.11 -10.13
C GLY A 125 -15.42 -4.81 -8.91
N SER A 126 -16.08 -4.05 -8.05
CA SER A 126 -16.62 -4.54 -6.78
C SER A 126 -17.90 -3.80 -6.38
N ARG A 127 -18.67 -4.43 -5.48
CA ARG A 127 -19.89 -3.85 -4.92
C ARG A 127 -19.85 -3.92 -3.40
N TRP A 128 -20.08 -2.79 -2.74
CA TRP A 128 -20.12 -2.71 -1.27
C TRP A 128 -21.16 -1.70 -0.81
N LYS A 129 -22.04 -2.12 0.12
CA LYS A 129 -23.12 -1.28 0.69
C LYS A 129 -23.93 -0.49 -0.35
N GLY A 130 -24.25 -1.12 -1.48
CA GLY A 130 -25.01 -0.50 -2.57
C GLY A 130 -24.21 0.37 -3.54
N ALA A 131 -22.94 0.68 -3.23
CA ALA A 131 -22.03 1.37 -4.15
C ALA A 131 -21.31 0.36 -5.06
N TRP A 132 -21.14 0.76 -6.32
CA TRP A 132 -20.36 0.04 -7.33
C TRP A 132 -19.06 0.78 -7.61
N TRP A 133 -17.98 0.01 -7.72
CA TRP A 133 -16.63 0.52 -7.89
C TRP A 133 -15.97 -0.22 -9.03
N LYS A 134 -15.28 0.50 -9.92
CA LYS A 134 -14.39 -0.07 -10.91
C LYS A 134 -13.29 0.96 -11.17
N ALA A 135 -12.04 0.51 -11.15
CA ALA A 135 -10.90 1.36 -11.43
C ALA A 135 -10.41 1.15 -12.87
N ASP A 136 -9.94 2.22 -13.47
CA ASP A 136 -9.03 2.18 -14.61
C ASP A 136 -7.60 2.28 -14.09
N VAL A 137 -6.67 1.59 -14.77
CA VAL A 137 -5.26 1.55 -14.36
C VAL A 137 -4.40 2.23 -15.40
N GLU A 138 -3.60 3.17 -14.94
CA GLU A 138 -2.56 3.81 -15.73
C GLU A 138 -1.19 3.57 -15.06
N TRP A 139 -0.26 3.01 -15.83
CA TRP A 139 1.11 2.79 -15.36
C TRP A 139 1.96 4.01 -15.67
N ARG A 140 2.46 4.67 -14.61
CA ARG A 140 3.36 5.83 -14.72
C ARG A 140 4.67 5.57 -13.97
N ALA A 141 5.77 6.01 -14.56
CA ALA A 141 7.08 6.01 -13.93
C ALA A 141 7.51 7.45 -13.58
N GLY A 142 8.47 7.60 -12.68
CA GLY A 142 9.04 8.91 -12.33
C GLY A 142 8.13 9.83 -11.52
N LEU A 143 7.07 9.29 -10.89
CA LEU A 143 6.17 10.06 -10.02
C LEU A 143 6.83 10.47 -8.70
N LEU A 144 7.67 9.61 -8.13
CA LEU A 144 8.43 9.87 -6.92
C LEU A 144 9.88 9.39 -7.10
N GLU A 145 10.80 10.15 -6.52
CA GLU A 145 12.20 9.74 -6.41
C GLU A 145 12.33 8.48 -5.55
N PRO A 146 13.25 7.55 -5.86
CA PRO A 146 13.49 6.38 -5.02
C PRO A 146 13.89 6.78 -3.60
N GLY A 147 13.19 6.22 -2.60
CA GLY A 147 13.45 6.52 -1.18
C GLY A 147 14.86 6.15 -0.71
N ARG A 148 15.50 5.14 -1.32
CA ARG A 148 16.92 4.82 -1.12
C ARG A 148 17.70 5.22 -2.36
N LYS A 149 18.40 6.35 -2.29
CA LYS A 149 19.44 6.69 -3.28
C LYS A 149 20.59 5.71 -3.09
N VAL A 150 20.78 4.80 -4.04
CA VAL A 150 22.00 3.99 -4.08
C VAL A 150 23.12 4.94 -4.44
N SER A 151 24.06 5.18 -3.52
CA SER A 151 25.29 5.88 -3.87
C SER A 151 26.05 5.01 -4.86
N THR A 152 26.07 5.42 -6.13
CA THR A 152 27.05 4.90 -7.08
C THR A 152 28.41 5.31 -6.54
N MET A 153 29.15 4.39 -5.92
CA MET A 153 30.56 4.62 -5.68
C MET A 153 31.21 4.78 -7.05
N ALA A 154 31.66 5.99 -7.34
CA ALA A 154 32.55 6.24 -8.47
C ALA A 154 33.79 5.37 -8.25
N SER A 155 34.02 4.41 -9.14
CA SER A 155 35.29 3.71 -9.21
C SER A 155 36.35 4.73 -9.60
N SER A 156 37.10 5.23 -8.61
CA SER A 156 38.37 5.89 -8.87
C SER A 156 39.34 4.81 -9.34
N LYS A 157 39.48 4.66 -10.66
CA LYS A 157 40.71 4.13 -11.23
C LYS A 157 41.80 5.15 -10.94
N THR A 158 42.62 4.89 -9.94
CA THR A 158 43.97 5.48 -9.88
C THR A 158 44.91 4.60 -10.70
N ALA A 159 45.68 5.28 -11.54
CA ALA A 159 46.69 4.77 -12.46
C ALA A 159 47.88 4.15 -11.73
#